data_AF-A0A816KNM9-F1
#
_entry.id   AF-A0A816KNM9-F1
#
_cell.length_a   1.000
_cell.length_b   1.000
_cell.length_c   1.000
_cell.angle_alpha   90.00
_cell.angle_beta   90.00
_cell.angle_gamma   90.00
#
_symmetry.space_group_name_H-M   'P 1'
#
loop_
_entity.id
_entity.type
_entity.pdbx_description
1 polymer ?
#
loop_
_entity_poly.entity_id
_entity_poly.type
_entity_poly.pdbx_seq_one_letter_code
_entity_poly.pdbx_strand_id
1 'polypeptide(L)'
;SYQIRGLFGHPNTVSLENKVCTCQVFQNLKIPCSHALLAADSTGLPYVQLFGVCYKTQTWIDTYAGVIYPDVPIGDFPIRKQ
;
A
#
# COMPACT_ATOMS: atom_id res chain seq x y z
N SER A 1 12.88 -16.52 0.85
CA SER A 1 13.38 -15.22 0.39
C SER A 1 13.95 -15.38 -1.02
N TYR A 2 13.90 -14.33 -1.83
CA TYR A 2 14.27 -14.35 -3.26
C TYR A 2 15.37 -13.32 -3.53
N GLN A 3 16.35 -13.65 -4.37
CA GLN A 3 17.33 -12.69 -4.89
C GLN A 3 16.94 -12.28 -6.30
N ILE A 4 16.71 -10.99 -6.49
CA ILE A 4 16.29 -10.39 -7.75
C ILE A 4 17.30 -9.32 -8.17
N ARG A 5 17.77 -9.34 -9.41
CA ARG A 5 18.60 -8.28 -9.95
C ARG A 5 17.72 -7.12 -10.41
N GLY A 6 17.97 -5.94 -9.86
CA GLY A 6 17.27 -4.72 -10.25
C GLY A 6 17.80 -4.14 -11.56
N LEU A 7 17.21 -3.02 -11.99
CA LEU A 7 17.60 -2.32 -13.23
C LEU A 7 19.10 -1.96 -13.27
N PHE A 8 19.68 -1.59 -12.13
CA PHE A 8 21.10 -1.23 -12.01
C PHE A 8 22.02 -2.45 -11.82
N GLY A 9 21.53 -3.67 -12.00
CA GLY A 9 22.29 -4.90 -11.84
C GLY A 9 22.59 -5.29 -10.38
N HIS A 10 22.35 -4.40 -9.41
CA HIS A 10 22.51 -4.70 -7.99
C HIS A 10 21.52 -5.79 -7.54
N PRO A 11 21.99 -6.80 -6.78
CA PRO A 11 21.13 -7.83 -6.23
C PRO A 11 20.28 -7.23 -5.10
N ASN A 12 19.00 -7.54 -5.10
CA ASN A 12 18.07 -7.20 -4.05
C ASN A 12 17.47 -8.48 -3.46
N THR A 13 17.40 -8.53 -2.13
CA THR A 13 16.77 -9.64 -1.41
C THR A 13 15.35 -9.25 -1.03
N VAL A 14 14.39 -10.09 -1.42
CA VAL A 14 12.96 -9.92 -1.17
C VAL A 14 12.45 -11.02 -0.25
N SER A 15 11.64 -10.64 0.74
CA SER A 15 10.76 -11.56 1.47
C SER A 15 9.31 -11.17 1.20
N LEU A 16 8.57 -12.03 0.47
CA LEU A 16 7.15 -11.82 0.17
C LEU A 16 6.29 -11.96 1.42
N GLU A 17 6.60 -12.96 2.26
CA GLU A 17 5.93 -13.22 3.54
C GLU A 17 6.04 -12.03 4.49
N ASN A 18 7.26 -11.53 4.70
CA ASN A 18 7.51 -10.40 5.60
C ASN A 18 7.22 -9.04 4.96
N LYS A 19 6.90 -9.01 3.66
CA LYS A 19 6.70 -7.78 2.88
C LYS A 19 7.88 -6.80 2.96
N VAL A 20 9.09 -7.33 2.84
CA VAL A 20 10.36 -6.57 2.94
C VAL A 20 11.20 -6.76 1.68
N CYS A 21 11.87 -5.70 1.25
CA CYS A 21 12.87 -5.76 0.21
C CYS A 21 14.05 -4.87 0.57
N THR A 22 15.28 -5.27 0.23
CA THR A 22 16.49 -4.46 0.46
C THR A 22 16.45 -3.10 -0.23
N CYS A 23 15.68 -2.92 -1.30
CA CYS A 23 15.46 -1.62 -1.96
C CYS A 23 14.62 -0.63 -1.13
N GLN A 24 14.08 -1.07 -0.01
CA GLN A 24 13.29 -0.30 0.92
C GLN A 24 11.96 0.28 0.40
N VAL A 25 11.50 -0.03 -0.82
CA VAL A 25 10.19 0.45 -1.27
C VAL A 25 9.06 -0.27 -0.54
N PHE A 26 9.20 -1.59 -0.36
CA PHE A 26 8.11 -2.44 0.14
C PHE A 26 7.70 -2.07 1.58
N GLN A 27 8.65 -1.94 2.49
CA GLN A 27 8.35 -1.64 3.90
C GLN A 27 8.08 -0.15 4.18
N ASN A 28 8.56 0.78 3.35
CA ASN A 28 8.29 2.21 3.49
C ASN A 28 6.93 2.61 2.92
N LEU A 29 6.61 2.15 1.70
CA LEU A 29 5.37 2.52 1.03
C LEU A 29 4.23 1.52 1.28
N LYS A 30 4.52 0.33 1.81
CA LYS A 30 3.56 -0.78 1.94
C LYS A 30 2.93 -1.21 0.60
N ILE A 31 3.63 -0.96 -0.50
CA ILE A 31 3.29 -1.35 -1.87
C ILE A 31 4.41 -2.26 -2.38
N PRO A 32 4.11 -3.35 -3.11
CA PRO A 32 5.16 -4.19 -3.69
C PRO A 32 6.05 -3.41 -4.67
N CYS A 33 7.35 -3.49 -4.47
CA CYS A 33 8.34 -2.99 -5.43
C CYS A 33 8.44 -3.90 -6.65
N SER A 34 9.07 -3.45 -7.75
CA SER A 34 9.28 -4.28 -8.94
C SER A 34 9.98 -5.61 -8.64
N HIS A 35 10.94 -5.62 -7.70
CA HIS A 35 11.59 -6.86 -7.25
C HIS A 35 10.61 -7.82 -6.57
N ALA A 36 9.67 -7.30 -5.79
CA ALA A 36 8.65 -8.11 -5.12
C ALA A 36 7.61 -8.65 -6.11
N LEU A 37 7.22 -7.85 -7.10
CA LEU A 37 6.33 -8.30 -8.19
C LEU A 37 6.98 -9.44 -8.96
N LEU A 38 8.26 -9.31 -9.35
CA LEU A 38 8.96 -10.37 -10.07
C LEU A 38 9.11 -11.66 -9.24
N ALA A 39 9.40 -11.53 -7.94
CA ALA A 39 9.42 -12.68 -7.04
C ALA A 39 8.03 -13.33 -6.90
N ALA A 40 6.96 -12.53 -6.89
CA ALA A 40 5.59 -13.04 -6.84
C ALA A 40 5.21 -13.80 -8.13
N ASP A 41 5.63 -13.31 -9.30
CA ASP A 41 5.43 -14.01 -10.57
C ASP A 41 6.08 -15.40 -10.56
N SER A 42 7.30 -15.49 -10.03
CA SER A 42 8.02 -16.76 -9.93
C SER A 42 7.37 -17.79 -8.99
N THR A 43 6.46 -17.34 -8.12
CA THR A 43 5.80 -18.18 -7.11
C THR A 43 4.31 -18.36 -7.34
N GLY A 44 3.74 -17.66 -8.34
CA GLY A 44 2.30 -17.60 -8.55
C GLY A 44 1.53 -16.91 -7.42
N LEU A 45 2.20 -16.08 -6.61
CA LEU A 45 1.56 -15.39 -5.50
C LEU A 45 0.71 -14.22 -6.02
N PRO A 46 -0.60 -14.16 -5.72
CA PRO A 46 -1.45 -13.07 -6.17
C PRO A 46 -1.00 -11.73 -5.59
N TYR A 47 -0.81 -10.72 -6.44
CA TYR A 47 -0.31 -9.40 -6.02
C TYR A 47 -1.16 -8.73 -4.95
N VAL A 48 -2.48 -8.98 -4.94
CA VAL A 48 -3.41 -8.45 -3.95
C VAL A 48 -3.02 -8.79 -2.51
N GLN A 49 -2.26 -9.86 -2.31
CA GLN A 49 -1.76 -10.27 -0.98
C GLN A 49 -0.54 -9.45 -0.52
N LEU A 50 0.17 -8.82 -1.46
CA LEU A 50 1.39 -8.09 -1.18
C LEU A 50 1.14 -6.69 -0.62
N PHE A 51 0.04 -6.04 -1.02
CA PHE A 51 -0.28 -4.70 -0.54
C PHE A 51 -0.48 -4.65 0.99
N GLY A 52 -0.13 -3.51 1.57
CA GLY A 52 -0.43 -3.17 2.96
C GLY A 52 -1.94 -3.09 3.19
N VAL A 53 -2.36 -3.25 4.45
CA VAL A 53 -3.78 -3.21 4.83
C VAL A 53 -4.44 -1.88 4.48
N CYS A 54 -3.71 -0.76 4.58
CA CYS A 54 -4.18 0.59 4.25
C CYS A 54 -4.65 0.76 2.79
N TYR A 55 -4.24 -0.13 1.88
CA TYR A 55 -4.67 -0.10 0.48
C TYR A 55 -5.89 -0.99 0.19
N LYS A 56 -6.44 -1.67 1.21
CA LYS A 56 -7.66 -2.47 1.04
C LYS A 56 -8.89 -1.58 1.13
N THR A 57 -9.86 -1.80 0.24
CA THR A 57 -11.15 -1.11 0.26
C THR A 57 -11.85 -1.22 1.62
N GLN A 58 -11.75 -2.39 2.27
CA GLN A 58 -12.31 -2.57 3.61
C GLN A 58 -11.75 -1.58 4.62
N THR A 59 -10.43 -1.36 4.62
CA THR A 59 -9.81 -0.38 5.53
C THR A 59 -10.28 1.04 5.25
N TRP A 60 -10.57 1.37 3.99
CA TRP A 60 -11.18 2.65 3.66
C TRP A 60 -12.61 2.75 4.21
N ILE A 61 -13.45 1.73 3.99
CA ILE A 61 -14.81 1.66 4.56
C ILE A 61 -14.78 1.81 6.09
N ASP A 62 -13.92 1.05 6.76
CA ASP A 62 -13.81 1.05 8.22
C ASP A 62 -13.36 2.41 8.77
N THR A 63 -12.47 3.10 8.05
CA THR A 63 -11.99 4.44 8.44
C THR A 63 -13.12 5.48 8.44
N TYR A 64 -14.09 5.35 7.53
CA TYR A 64 -15.24 6.24 7.39
C TYR A 64 -16.52 5.70 8.05
N ALA A 65 -16.45 4.60 8.79
CA ALA A 65 -17.62 4.03 9.45
C ALA A 65 -18.17 4.91 10.59
N GLY A 66 -17.34 5.81 11.12
CA GLY A 66 -17.73 6.78 12.15
C GLY A 66 -18.39 8.06 11.60
N VAL A 67 -19.07 8.80 12.47
CA VAL A 67 -19.58 10.13 12.13
C VAL A 67 -18.42 11.14 12.12
N ILE A 68 -18.22 11.81 11.00
CA ILE A 68 -17.24 12.89 10.86
C ILE A 68 -17.94 14.20 11.22
N TYR A 69 -17.59 14.79 12.36
CA TYR A 69 -18.11 16.09 12.78
C TYR A 69 -17.22 17.21 12.24
N PRO A 70 -17.80 18.28 11.68
CA PRO A 70 -17.04 19.49 11.39
C PRO A 70 -16.61 20.17 12.70
N ASP A 71 -15.44 20.82 12.68
CA ASP A 71 -14.94 21.63 13.81
C ASP A 71 -15.77 22.91 14.06
N VAL A 72 -16.67 23.25 13.13
CA VAL A 72 -17.54 24.42 13.22
C VAL A 72 -19.02 24.00 13.34
N PRO A 73 -19.84 24.82 14.00
CA PRO A 73 -21.27 24.55 14.14
C PRO A 73 -21.93 24.26 12.79
N ILE A 74 -22.78 23.23 12.78
CA ILE A 74 -23.63 22.91 11.64
C ILE A 74 -24.55 24.12 11.40
N GLY A 75 -24.32 24.85 10.31
CA GLY A 75 -25.14 26.02 9.93
C GLY A 75 -24.36 27.31 9.62
N ASP A 76 -23.08 27.40 10.00
CA ASP A 76 -22.27 28.62 9.79
C ASP A 76 -21.58 28.70 8.42
N PHE A 77 -21.79 27.70 7.55
CA PHE A 77 -21.28 27.73 6.19
C PHE A 77 -22.27 28.44 5.25
N PRO A 78 -21.96 29.61 4.69
CA PRO A 78 -22.75 30.15 3.60
C PRO A 78 -22.61 29.20 2.40
N ILE A 79 -23.63 28.37 2.15
CA ILE A 79 -23.73 27.61 0.91
C ILE A 79 -23.88 28.66 -0.19
N ARG A 80 -22.78 28.96 -0.88
CA ARG A 80 -22.80 29.86 -2.04
C ARG A 80 -23.72 29.20 -3.08
N LYS A 81 -24.94 29.71 -3.22
CA LYS A 81 -25.84 29.30 -4.29
C LYS A 81 -25.16 29.69 -5.60
N GLN A 82 -24.86 28.68 -6.41
CA GLN A 82 -24.29 28.81 -7.75
C GLN A 82 -25.38 29.21 -8.74
#